data_AF-A0AAQ0LTT9-F1
#
_entry.id   AF-A0AAQ0LTT9-F1
#
_cell.length_a   1.000
_cell.length_b   1.000
_cell.length_c   1.000
_cell.angle_alpha   90.00
_cell.angle_beta   90.00
_cell.angle_gamma   90.00
#
_symmetry.space_group_name_H-M   'P 1'
#
loop_
_entity.id
_entity.type
_entity.pdbx_description
1 polymer ?
#
loop_
_entity_poly.entity_id
_entity_poly.type
_entity_poly.pdbx_seq_one_letter_code
_entity_poly.pdbx_strand_id
1 'polypeptide(L)'
;MVTATGPAPGSEMTTSAEPTEDRSTSGVLHVAAIFASHMVLQRNKPIAVFGALDADCAGLEVSAEIRDFDGSVIVQAHAYASKEIKNGFSPWRVMLPAQPEGGPYTLRVTAGNDFIEYYDVLIGEVWLAGGQSNMELELRNSEDAEEALDNCADPLLRFYNVPKTGVINRNAEHAASWQESSPENSGVMSAVAYYFARKLRDELDSDLPIGIIDCYIGGTSISCWMSEDALNSSESGRDYLARYEQAVAGKTQEQFDLEYSEWQSRSDTWNASIAAAREADPDVTWDTLTQQYGECPWPPPMTPTSQWRPAGPFHAMLERIVPYSLAGFLWYQGEEDEPYCGSYRELLGMMIGEWRALWSESLPFLIVQLPQWIDKKVDEGDGDPMLWPVLREAQWDAAQSIDNVFAICTMDCGEYNNIHPVDKRTPGERLGECALRQIYGMSRVPVYGPTVLGFRCDEGGRVRLFFRYAHGLHFSGTTPDSFGDEFAKSLPSLVRLPERSGFELAGADGVFHPAYAAIFVDCDIDDLVNAKVNVVDYNATEFGIPINSRSIGTITLATPKVPQPVMMRYAWRSWGPAPLFNDNKLPAHPFKLDLTDHTDSDYAE
;
A
#
# COMPACT_ATOMS: atom_id res chain seq x y z
N MET A 1 9.13 20.47 -11.49
CA MET A 1 7.75 20.41 -12.03
C MET A 1 6.99 19.47 -11.13
N VAL A 2 5.74 19.78 -10.78
CA VAL A 2 4.89 18.85 -10.04
C VAL A 2 4.26 17.94 -11.09
N THR A 3 4.73 16.71 -11.21
CA THR A 3 4.10 15.66 -12.02
C THR A 3 2.94 15.08 -11.22
N ALA A 4 1.94 15.93 -10.99
CA ALA A 4 0.74 15.54 -10.27
C ALA A 4 -0.08 14.64 -11.21
N THR A 5 -0.37 13.43 -10.77
CA THR A 5 -1.00 12.40 -11.60
C THR A 5 -2.48 12.33 -11.32
N GLY A 6 -3.29 12.43 -12.38
CA GLY A 6 -4.75 12.30 -12.30
C GLY A 6 -5.19 11.03 -11.55
N PRO A 7 -6.47 10.91 -11.19
CA PRO A 7 -6.94 9.73 -10.49
C PRO A 7 -6.83 8.50 -11.43
N ALA A 8 -6.71 7.29 -10.88
CA ALA A 8 -6.55 6.08 -11.69
C ALA A 8 -7.74 5.94 -12.66
N PRO A 9 -7.55 5.37 -13.87
CA PRO A 9 -8.66 5.09 -14.77
C PRO A 9 -9.80 4.34 -14.06
N GLY A 10 -11.04 4.82 -14.21
CA GLY A 10 -12.23 4.20 -13.61
C GLY A 10 -12.49 4.53 -12.13
N SER A 11 -11.70 5.41 -11.50
CA SER A 11 -12.00 5.91 -10.15
C SER A 11 -13.27 6.78 -10.16
N GLU A 12 -14.44 6.17 -10.04
CA GLU A 12 -15.67 6.93 -9.85
C GLU A 12 -15.67 7.54 -8.45
N MET A 13 -15.70 8.87 -8.38
CA MET A 13 -16.01 9.56 -7.14
C MET A 13 -17.46 9.30 -6.79
N THR A 14 -17.76 9.10 -5.50
CA THR A 14 -19.15 9.05 -5.05
C THR A 14 -19.86 10.37 -5.37
N THR A 15 -20.64 10.38 -6.45
CA THR A 15 -21.61 11.42 -6.74
C THR A 15 -22.77 11.31 -5.74
N SER A 16 -23.61 12.35 -5.66
CA SER A 16 -24.76 12.37 -4.76
C SER A 16 -25.68 11.18 -5.03
N ALA A 17 -25.54 10.11 -4.23
CA ALA A 17 -26.43 8.97 -4.26
C ALA A 17 -27.86 9.46 -3.95
N GLU A 18 -28.85 8.90 -4.65
CA GLU A 18 -30.24 9.14 -4.30
C GLU A 18 -30.48 8.73 -2.83
N PRO A 19 -31.41 9.38 -2.11
CA PRO A 19 -31.67 9.05 -0.71
C PRO A 19 -32.03 7.57 -0.57
N THR A 20 -31.14 6.78 0.04
CA THR A 20 -31.41 5.40 0.45
C THR A 20 -32.02 5.39 1.86
N GLU A 21 -32.75 4.33 2.18
CA GLU A 21 -33.30 4.13 3.52
C GLU A 21 -32.16 4.01 4.54
N ASP A 22 -32.23 4.77 5.63
CA ASP A 22 -31.21 4.76 6.68
C ASP A 22 -31.29 3.45 7.46
N ARG A 23 -30.38 2.53 7.12
CA ARG A 23 -30.21 1.22 7.78
C ARG A 23 -29.39 1.27 9.08
N SER A 24 -28.92 2.46 9.45
CA SER A 24 -28.00 2.67 10.57
C SER A 24 -28.65 3.37 11.76
N THR A 25 -29.89 3.85 11.59
CA THR A 25 -30.65 4.56 12.63
C THR A 25 -31.97 3.86 12.96
N SER A 26 -32.29 3.77 14.25
CA SER A 26 -33.57 3.29 14.76
C SER A 26 -33.90 4.05 16.03
N GLY A 27 -34.92 4.92 15.99
CA GLY A 27 -35.25 5.81 17.10
C GLY A 27 -34.05 6.63 17.55
N VAL A 28 -33.62 6.44 18.81
CA VAL A 28 -32.47 7.16 19.40
C VAL A 28 -31.11 6.54 19.09
N LEU A 29 -31.10 5.34 18.51
CA LEU A 29 -29.90 4.54 18.26
C LEU A 29 -29.34 4.81 16.86
N HIS A 30 -28.09 5.23 16.78
CA HIS A 30 -27.31 5.38 15.55
C HIS A 30 -26.11 4.42 15.62
N VAL A 31 -26.06 3.42 14.75
CA VAL A 31 -24.92 2.50 14.61
C VAL A 31 -24.01 3.03 13.49
N ALA A 32 -22.70 2.84 13.57
CA ALA A 32 -21.81 3.28 12.49
C ALA A 32 -22.16 2.60 11.16
N ALA A 33 -22.13 3.36 10.05
CA ALA A 33 -22.61 2.89 8.75
C ALA A 33 -21.83 1.69 8.18
N ILE A 34 -20.61 1.44 8.64
CA ILE A 34 -19.86 0.23 8.26
C ILE A 34 -20.55 -1.08 8.68
N PHE A 35 -21.36 -1.07 9.75
CA PHE A 35 -22.13 -2.26 10.14
C PHE A 35 -23.33 -2.41 9.20
N ALA A 36 -23.35 -3.47 8.39
CA ALA A 36 -24.41 -3.79 7.45
C ALA A 36 -24.66 -5.31 7.44
N SER A 37 -25.79 -5.73 6.87
CA SER A 37 -25.93 -7.13 6.47
C SER A 37 -24.82 -7.51 5.49
N HIS A 38 -24.48 -8.80 5.44
CA HIS A 38 -23.35 -9.35 4.69
C HIS A 38 -21.95 -8.98 5.23
N MET A 39 -21.81 -8.29 6.37
CA MET A 39 -20.49 -7.93 6.88
C MET A 39 -19.65 -9.11 7.37
N VAL A 40 -18.34 -8.88 7.49
CA VAL A 40 -17.38 -9.80 8.12
C VAL A 40 -16.77 -9.11 9.35
N LEU A 41 -16.95 -9.71 10.53
CA LEU A 41 -16.36 -9.25 11.80
C LEU A 41 -15.04 -10.00 12.07
N GLN A 42 -14.07 -9.34 12.71
CA GLN A 42 -12.78 -9.96 13.00
C GLN A 42 -12.87 -11.11 14.03
N ARG A 43 -12.32 -12.26 13.68
CA ARG A 43 -12.19 -13.44 14.54
C ARG A 43 -11.04 -13.31 15.55
N ASN A 44 -11.13 -14.10 16.62
CA ASN A 44 -10.10 -14.32 17.62
C ASN A 44 -9.58 -13.05 18.34
N LYS A 45 -10.28 -11.93 18.17
CA LYS A 45 -10.07 -10.66 18.87
C LYS A 45 -11.41 -10.12 19.36
N PRO A 46 -11.44 -9.29 20.43
CA PRO A 46 -12.66 -8.59 20.82
C PRO A 46 -13.25 -7.81 19.64
N ILE A 47 -14.56 -7.93 19.44
CA ILE A 47 -15.28 -7.29 18.33
C ILE A 47 -15.85 -5.96 18.84
N ALA A 48 -15.36 -4.85 18.30
CA ALA A 48 -15.88 -3.52 18.58
C ALA A 48 -17.15 -3.27 17.76
N VAL A 49 -18.27 -3.00 18.44
CA VAL A 49 -19.50 -2.49 17.84
C VAL A 49 -19.71 -1.08 18.38
N PHE A 50 -19.93 -0.10 17.51
CA PHE A 50 -19.89 1.31 17.89
C PHE A 50 -20.87 2.16 17.09
N GLY A 51 -21.15 3.34 17.64
CA GLY A 51 -22.06 4.30 17.08
C GLY A 51 -22.28 5.46 18.03
N ALA A 52 -23.44 6.09 17.94
CA ALA A 52 -23.87 7.12 18.88
C ALA A 52 -25.35 7.00 19.23
N LEU A 53 -25.75 7.66 20.31
CA LEU A 53 -27.15 7.92 20.64
C LEU A 53 -27.45 9.40 20.42
N ASP A 54 -28.74 9.73 20.31
CA ASP A 54 -29.19 11.11 20.46
C ASP A 54 -28.66 11.72 21.77
N ALA A 55 -28.31 13.01 21.75
CA ALA A 55 -27.62 13.65 22.87
C ALA A 55 -28.39 13.63 24.20
N ASP A 56 -29.72 13.60 24.17
CA ASP A 56 -30.57 13.52 25.35
C ASP A 56 -30.60 12.11 25.99
N CYS A 57 -30.08 11.11 25.28
CA CYS A 57 -29.93 9.73 25.74
C CYS A 57 -28.52 9.43 26.28
N ALA A 58 -27.71 10.46 26.57
CA ALA A 58 -26.37 10.29 27.10
C ALA A 58 -26.34 9.49 28.42
N GLY A 59 -25.44 8.51 28.51
CA GLY A 59 -25.37 7.58 29.65
C GLY A 59 -26.38 6.43 29.60
N LEU A 60 -27.21 6.32 28.56
CA LEU A 60 -28.07 5.15 28.34
C LEU A 60 -27.21 3.91 28.02
N GLU A 61 -27.70 2.74 28.44
CA GLU A 61 -27.08 1.46 28.14
C GLU A 61 -27.34 1.06 26.67
N VAL A 62 -26.30 0.58 26.02
CA VAL A 62 -26.35 -0.03 24.69
C VAL A 62 -25.83 -1.46 24.82
N SER A 63 -26.58 -2.42 24.27
CA SER A 63 -26.18 -3.83 24.22
C SER A 63 -26.03 -4.28 22.77
N ALA A 64 -25.06 -5.16 22.55
CA ALA A 64 -24.88 -5.85 21.28
C ALA A 64 -24.83 -7.36 21.53
N GLU A 65 -25.37 -8.14 20.60
CA GLU A 65 -25.36 -9.59 20.66
C GLU A 65 -25.28 -10.21 19.25
N ILE A 66 -24.55 -11.32 19.15
CA ILE A 66 -24.50 -12.15 17.95
C ILE A 66 -25.34 -13.39 18.23
N ARG A 67 -26.26 -13.70 17.32
CA ARG A 67 -27.20 -14.81 17.41
C ARG A 67 -27.00 -15.80 16.28
N ASP A 68 -27.16 -17.08 16.58
CA ASP A 68 -27.22 -18.15 15.59
C ASP A 68 -28.57 -18.17 14.85
N PHE A 69 -28.67 -18.96 13.78
CA PHE A 69 -29.87 -19.12 12.96
C PHE A 69 -31.09 -19.60 13.75
N ASP A 70 -30.89 -20.38 14.82
CA ASP A 70 -31.96 -20.84 15.70
C ASP A 70 -32.39 -19.79 16.75
N GLY A 71 -31.76 -18.60 16.74
CA GLY A 71 -32.02 -17.49 17.65
C GLY A 71 -31.24 -17.55 18.97
N SER A 72 -30.44 -18.60 19.20
CA SER A 72 -29.58 -18.70 20.37
C SER A 72 -28.50 -17.61 20.36
N VAL A 73 -28.18 -17.07 21.54
CA VAL A 73 -27.15 -16.02 21.70
C VAL A 73 -25.79 -16.70 21.76
N ILE A 74 -24.94 -16.42 20.77
CA ILE A 74 -23.54 -16.87 20.73
C ILE A 74 -22.70 -16.03 21.68
N VAL A 75 -22.83 -14.71 21.60
CA VAL A 75 -22.11 -13.76 22.45
C VAL A 75 -22.93 -12.49 22.64
N GLN A 76 -22.79 -11.85 23.80
CA GLN A 76 -23.41 -10.57 24.10
C GLN A 76 -22.51 -9.73 25.01
N ALA A 77 -22.63 -8.42 24.90
CA ALA A 77 -22.00 -7.46 25.80
C ALA A 77 -22.83 -6.17 25.84
N HIS A 78 -22.52 -5.31 26.82
CA HIS A 78 -23.14 -4.00 26.94
C HIS A 78 -22.10 -2.95 27.32
N ALA A 79 -22.44 -1.69 27.07
CA ALA A 79 -21.69 -0.52 27.50
C ALA A 79 -22.67 0.64 27.75
N TYR A 80 -22.19 1.72 28.34
CA TYR A 80 -22.96 2.94 28.50
C TYR A 80 -22.47 4.00 27.53
N ALA A 81 -23.40 4.72 26.88
CA ALA A 81 -23.08 5.83 26.02
C ALA A 81 -22.40 6.97 26.82
N SER A 82 -21.49 7.68 26.17
CA SER A 82 -20.70 8.73 26.83
C SER A 82 -21.58 9.88 27.31
N LYS A 83 -21.26 10.46 28.46
CA LYS A 83 -21.88 11.72 28.91
C LYS A 83 -21.36 12.95 28.15
N GLU A 84 -20.24 12.79 27.45
CA GLU A 84 -19.66 13.83 26.61
C GLU A 84 -20.30 13.79 25.22
N ILE A 85 -20.91 14.90 24.82
CA ILE A 85 -21.57 15.03 23.52
C ILE A 85 -20.55 15.47 22.47
N LYS A 86 -20.47 14.72 21.37
CA LYS A 86 -19.63 15.03 20.21
C LYS A 86 -20.52 15.21 18.98
N ASN A 87 -20.41 16.37 18.32
CA ASN A 87 -21.18 16.71 17.12
C ASN A 87 -22.71 16.52 17.26
N GLY A 88 -23.24 16.77 18.46
CA GLY A 88 -24.67 16.61 18.76
C GLY A 88 -25.11 15.19 19.12
N PHE A 89 -24.19 14.24 19.27
CA PHE A 89 -24.49 12.85 19.62
C PHE A 89 -23.67 12.35 20.83
N SER A 90 -24.17 11.33 21.50
CA SER A 90 -23.51 10.64 22.62
C SER A 90 -22.85 9.34 22.11
N PRO A 91 -21.51 9.30 21.92
CA PRO A 91 -20.85 8.12 21.35
C PRO A 91 -20.88 6.93 22.32
N TRP A 92 -20.99 5.72 21.77
CA TRP A 92 -20.92 4.47 22.52
C TRP A 92 -20.07 3.44 21.79
N ARG A 93 -19.50 2.49 22.56
CA ARG A 93 -18.73 1.36 22.03
C ARG A 93 -18.93 0.14 22.93
N VAL A 94 -19.49 -0.92 22.37
CA VAL A 94 -19.63 -2.24 23.00
C VAL A 94 -18.50 -3.12 22.50
N MET A 95 -17.81 -3.81 23.42
CA MET A 95 -16.75 -4.77 23.08
C MET A 95 -17.28 -6.19 23.33
N LEU A 96 -17.63 -6.89 22.26
CA LEU A 96 -18.01 -8.30 22.34
C LEU A 96 -16.76 -9.17 22.59
N PRO A 97 -16.82 -10.18 23.47
CA PRO A 97 -15.77 -11.17 23.61
C PRO A 97 -15.36 -11.82 22.29
N ALA A 98 -14.07 -12.13 22.14
CA ALA A 98 -13.51 -12.76 20.94
C ALA A 98 -14.25 -14.05 20.58
N GLN A 99 -14.56 -14.20 19.29
CA GLN A 99 -15.22 -15.37 18.71
C GLN A 99 -14.33 -15.99 17.64
N PRO A 100 -14.33 -17.34 17.47
CA PRO A 100 -13.70 -17.97 16.32
C PRO A 100 -14.47 -17.64 15.02
N GLU A 101 -13.90 -18.02 13.88
CA GLU A 101 -14.59 -17.95 12.59
C GLU A 101 -15.92 -18.70 12.59
N GLY A 102 -16.88 -18.22 11.79
CA GLY A 102 -18.17 -18.87 11.61
C GLY A 102 -19.25 -17.94 11.04
N GLY A 103 -20.49 -18.39 11.11
CA GLY A 103 -21.67 -17.73 10.55
C GLY A 103 -22.35 -18.60 9.48
N PRO A 104 -23.39 -18.09 8.81
CA PRO A 104 -23.95 -16.74 8.96
C PRO A 104 -24.71 -16.55 10.28
N TYR A 105 -24.49 -15.40 10.92
CA TYR A 105 -25.14 -14.99 12.17
C TYR A 105 -26.02 -13.76 11.98
N THR A 106 -26.73 -13.38 13.04
CA THR A 106 -27.42 -12.08 13.16
C THR A 106 -26.73 -11.24 14.23
N LEU A 107 -26.31 -10.01 13.90
CA LEU A 107 -25.89 -9.02 14.89
C LEU A 107 -27.09 -8.15 15.25
N ARG A 108 -27.44 -8.08 16.54
CA ARG A 108 -28.45 -7.16 17.06
C ARG A 108 -27.82 -6.13 17.98
N VAL A 109 -28.16 -4.86 17.78
CA VAL A 109 -27.79 -3.75 18.68
C VAL A 109 -29.07 -3.15 19.26
N THR A 110 -29.12 -2.92 20.56
CA THR A 110 -30.31 -2.43 21.27
C THR A 110 -29.97 -1.31 22.25
N ALA A 111 -30.78 -0.25 22.26
CA ALA A 111 -30.72 0.83 23.24
C ALA A 111 -32.15 1.21 23.66
N GLY A 112 -32.49 0.99 24.94
CA GLY A 112 -33.87 1.18 25.41
C GLY A 112 -34.86 0.27 24.68
N ASN A 113 -35.81 0.87 23.95
CA ASN A 113 -36.81 0.14 23.16
C ASN A 113 -36.43 0.04 21.67
N ASP A 114 -35.38 0.74 21.25
CA ASP A 114 -34.95 0.79 19.86
C ASP A 114 -33.89 -0.27 19.60
N PHE A 115 -33.92 -0.88 18.41
CA PHE A 115 -32.93 -1.87 18.00
C PHE A 115 -32.73 -1.87 16.49
N ILE A 116 -31.57 -2.37 16.07
CA ILE A 116 -31.20 -2.65 14.68
C ILE A 116 -30.66 -4.07 14.61
N GLU A 117 -31.02 -4.80 13.55
CA GLU A 117 -30.52 -6.15 13.25
C GLU A 117 -29.86 -6.18 11.88
N TYR A 118 -28.68 -6.81 11.82
CA TYR A 118 -27.94 -7.10 10.60
C TYR A 118 -27.86 -8.60 10.42
N TYR A 119 -28.10 -9.06 9.19
CA TYR A 119 -28.20 -10.48 8.85
C TYR A 119 -27.02 -10.91 8.00
N ASP A 120 -26.82 -12.23 7.92
CA ASP A 120 -25.72 -12.80 7.14
C ASP A 120 -24.36 -12.23 7.57
N VAL A 121 -24.13 -12.24 8.89
CA VAL A 121 -22.90 -11.74 9.50
C VAL A 121 -21.91 -12.90 9.63
N LEU A 122 -20.75 -12.76 9.00
CA LEU A 122 -19.66 -13.71 9.12
C LEU A 122 -18.64 -13.23 10.16
N ILE A 123 -17.94 -14.18 10.78
CA ILE A 123 -16.75 -13.90 11.61
C ILE A 123 -15.56 -14.54 10.91
N GLY A 124 -14.52 -13.75 10.62
CA GLY A 124 -13.38 -14.14 9.78
C GLY A 124 -12.17 -13.19 9.94
N GLU A 125 -11.30 -13.11 8.95
CA GLU A 125 -10.20 -12.11 8.94
C GLU A 125 -10.67 -10.82 8.27
N VAL A 126 -10.38 -9.68 8.86
CA VAL A 126 -10.75 -8.37 8.32
C VAL A 126 -9.52 -7.50 8.13
N TRP A 127 -9.25 -7.07 6.91
CA TRP A 127 -8.12 -6.21 6.57
C TRP A 127 -8.61 -4.86 6.04
N LEU A 128 -7.91 -3.79 6.38
CA LEU A 128 -8.19 -2.45 5.83
C LEU A 128 -7.16 -2.14 4.74
N ALA A 129 -7.63 -1.87 3.52
CA ALA A 129 -6.83 -1.47 2.38
C ALA A 129 -6.81 0.05 2.25
N GLY A 130 -5.69 0.68 2.59
CA GLY A 130 -5.51 2.12 2.63
C GLY A 130 -4.51 2.65 1.60
N GLY A 131 -4.68 3.91 1.21
CA GLY A 131 -3.72 4.62 0.36
C GLY A 131 -4.37 5.44 -0.74
N GLN A 132 -3.72 5.49 -1.91
CA GLN A 132 -4.15 6.33 -3.03
C GLN A 132 -4.49 5.52 -4.28
N SER A 133 -4.31 6.12 -5.47
CA SER A 133 -4.78 5.63 -6.76
C SER A 133 -4.32 4.22 -7.13
N ASN A 134 -3.12 3.81 -6.73
CA ASN A 134 -2.63 2.45 -6.99
C ASN A 134 -3.23 1.38 -6.06
N MET A 135 -3.63 1.75 -4.82
CA MET A 135 -4.52 0.91 -4.01
C MET A 135 -5.94 0.93 -4.59
N GLU A 136 -6.39 2.07 -5.09
CA GLU A 136 -7.74 2.27 -5.61
C GLU A 136 -8.03 1.57 -6.93
N LEU A 137 -7.00 1.31 -7.75
CA LEU A 137 -7.17 0.78 -9.11
C LEU A 137 -8.09 -0.44 -9.08
N GLU A 138 -9.27 -0.27 -9.69
CA GLU A 138 -10.34 -1.25 -9.60
C GLU A 138 -9.98 -2.54 -10.34
N LEU A 139 -10.46 -3.69 -9.84
CA LEU A 139 -10.19 -5.00 -10.45
C LEU A 139 -10.49 -5.04 -11.95
N ARG A 140 -11.60 -4.40 -12.38
CA ARG A 140 -12.01 -4.33 -13.79
C ARG A 140 -11.00 -3.62 -14.71
N ASN A 141 -10.14 -2.77 -14.14
CA ASN A 141 -9.18 -1.93 -14.87
C ASN A 141 -7.74 -2.49 -14.78
N SER A 142 -7.55 -3.64 -14.10
CA SER A 142 -6.24 -4.31 -13.98
C SER A 142 -5.92 -5.14 -15.23
N GLU A 143 -4.65 -5.48 -15.42
CA GLU A 143 -4.17 -6.25 -16.58
C GLU A 143 -4.92 -7.58 -16.78
N ASP A 144 -5.13 -8.32 -15.68
CA ASP A 144 -5.79 -9.63 -15.70
C ASP A 144 -7.29 -9.58 -15.34
N ALA A 145 -7.96 -8.45 -15.59
CA ALA A 145 -9.34 -8.22 -15.15
C ALA A 145 -10.34 -9.30 -15.62
N GLU A 146 -10.28 -9.71 -16.88
CA GLU A 146 -11.20 -10.70 -17.46
C GLU A 146 -11.12 -12.05 -16.74
N GLU A 147 -9.89 -12.60 -16.61
CA GLU A 147 -9.67 -13.85 -15.89
C GLU A 147 -10.10 -13.75 -14.43
N ALA A 148 -9.78 -12.64 -13.77
CA ALA A 148 -10.11 -12.45 -12.37
C ALA A 148 -11.63 -12.40 -12.14
N LEU A 149 -12.36 -11.65 -12.96
CA LEU A 149 -13.82 -11.50 -12.83
C LEU A 149 -14.59 -12.77 -13.22
N ASP A 150 -14.08 -13.54 -14.18
CA ASP A 150 -14.67 -14.85 -14.53
C ASP A 150 -14.57 -15.86 -13.38
N ASN A 151 -13.58 -15.70 -12.48
CA ASN A 151 -13.28 -16.63 -11.41
C ASN A 151 -13.46 -16.04 -9.99
N CYS A 152 -14.05 -14.85 -9.84
CA CYS A 152 -14.09 -14.14 -8.55
C CYS A 152 -15.22 -14.56 -7.59
N ALA A 153 -16.16 -15.40 -8.03
CA ALA A 153 -17.31 -15.77 -7.22
C ALA A 153 -16.88 -16.54 -5.95
N ASP A 154 -16.96 -15.87 -4.80
CA ASP A 154 -16.63 -16.44 -3.48
C ASP A 154 -17.46 -15.71 -2.41
N PRO A 155 -18.54 -16.31 -1.88
CA PRO A 155 -19.40 -15.65 -0.89
C PRO A 155 -18.71 -15.42 0.46
N LEU A 156 -17.58 -16.10 0.72
CA LEU A 156 -16.77 -15.92 1.92
C LEU A 156 -15.71 -14.81 1.76
N LEU A 157 -15.51 -14.30 0.55
CA LEU A 157 -14.73 -13.08 0.30
C LEU A 157 -15.72 -11.92 0.16
N ARG A 158 -15.63 -10.95 1.07
CA ARG A 158 -16.50 -9.79 1.08
C ARG A 158 -15.72 -8.50 1.21
N PHE A 159 -16.27 -7.42 0.70
CA PHE A 159 -15.61 -6.12 0.77
C PHE A 159 -16.61 -5.00 1.08
N TYR A 160 -16.10 -3.91 1.66
CA TYR A 160 -16.83 -2.68 1.93
C TYR A 160 -16.04 -1.50 1.37
N ASN A 161 -16.60 -0.82 0.37
CA ASN A 161 -16.05 0.42 -0.14
C ASN A 161 -16.46 1.59 0.76
N VAL A 162 -15.49 2.18 1.45
CA VAL A 162 -15.71 3.41 2.21
C VAL A 162 -15.99 4.55 1.23
N PRO A 163 -17.06 5.35 1.45
CA PRO A 163 -17.36 6.48 0.58
C PRO A 163 -16.15 7.40 0.38
N LYS A 164 -15.74 7.61 -0.86
CA LYS A 164 -14.55 8.38 -1.23
C LYS A 164 -14.88 9.87 -1.20
N THR A 165 -14.52 10.55 -0.10
CA THR A 165 -14.87 11.97 0.08
C THR A 165 -13.94 12.70 1.06
N GLY A 166 -13.83 14.03 0.91
CA GLY A 166 -13.09 14.92 1.81
C GLY A 166 -13.89 15.50 2.96
N VAL A 167 -15.20 15.23 2.97
CA VAL A 167 -16.16 15.69 3.98
C VAL A 167 -17.15 14.58 4.29
N ILE A 168 -17.67 14.54 5.51
CA ILE A 168 -18.62 13.49 5.92
C ILE A 168 -19.86 13.54 5.02
N ASN A 169 -20.11 12.47 4.26
CA ASN A 169 -21.25 12.32 3.37
C ASN A 169 -22.16 11.18 3.83
N ARG A 170 -23.12 11.49 4.70
CA ARG A 170 -24.03 10.50 5.28
C ARG A 170 -24.89 9.77 4.25
N ASN A 171 -25.29 10.43 3.17
CA ASN A 171 -26.07 9.77 2.11
C ASN A 171 -25.23 8.69 1.42
N ALA A 172 -23.96 8.97 1.14
CA ALA A 172 -23.05 7.98 0.58
C ALA A 172 -22.76 6.85 1.59
N GLU A 173 -22.63 7.16 2.89
CA GLU A 173 -22.50 6.15 3.95
C GLU A 173 -23.72 5.22 4.02
N HIS A 174 -24.93 5.77 3.88
CA HIS A 174 -26.16 4.98 3.89
C HIS A 174 -26.30 4.11 2.62
N ALA A 175 -25.77 4.57 1.48
CA ALA A 175 -25.75 3.82 0.23
C ALA A 175 -24.65 2.74 0.20
N ALA A 176 -23.53 2.95 0.91
CA ALA A 176 -22.46 1.97 1.04
C ALA A 176 -22.95 0.71 1.79
N SER A 177 -22.44 -0.45 1.39
CA SER A 177 -22.79 -1.75 1.99
C SER A 177 -21.67 -2.76 1.78
N TRP A 178 -21.69 -3.82 2.58
CA TRP A 178 -20.82 -4.97 2.36
C TRP A 178 -21.32 -5.77 1.15
N GLN A 179 -20.40 -6.16 0.28
CA GLN A 179 -20.69 -6.88 -0.95
C GLN A 179 -19.93 -8.21 -0.98
N GLU A 180 -20.59 -9.24 -1.49
CA GLU A 180 -19.95 -10.52 -1.79
C GLU A 180 -19.14 -10.43 -3.08
N SER A 181 -17.99 -11.11 -3.09
CA SER A 181 -17.18 -11.26 -4.31
C SER A 181 -17.95 -12.08 -5.33
N SER A 182 -18.19 -11.46 -6.48
CA SER A 182 -19.01 -11.98 -7.58
C SER A 182 -18.69 -11.21 -8.86
N PRO A 183 -18.95 -11.78 -10.05
CA PRO A 183 -18.72 -11.08 -11.32
C PRO A 183 -19.43 -9.72 -11.39
N GLU A 184 -20.58 -9.59 -10.74
CA GLU A 184 -21.38 -8.36 -10.69
C GLU A 184 -20.77 -7.26 -9.81
N ASN A 185 -20.11 -7.63 -8.70
CA ASN A 185 -19.69 -6.68 -7.66
C ASN A 185 -18.18 -6.45 -7.63
N SER A 186 -17.36 -7.49 -7.86
CA SER A 186 -15.91 -7.43 -7.62
C SER A 186 -15.18 -6.44 -8.53
N GLY A 187 -15.81 -6.01 -9.63
CA GLY A 187 -15.22 -5.05 -10.55
C GLY A 187 -14.88 -3.70 -9.93
N VAL A 188 -15.54 -3.25 -8.85
CA VAL A 188 -15.23 -1.99 -8.14
C VAL A 188 -14.26 -2.15 -6.96
N MET A 189 -13.91 -3.39 -6.60
CA MET A 189 -12.98 -3.66 -5.51
C MET A 189 -11.56 -3.26 -5.91
N SER A 190 -10.73 -2.85 -4.96
CA SER A 190 -9.28 -2.71 -5.20
C SER A 190 -8.71 -4.00 -5.79
N ALA A 191 -8.05 -3.90 -6.94
CA ALA A 191 -7.41 -5.06 -7.56
C ALA A 191 -6.34 -5.65 -6.63
N VAL A 192 -5.50 -4.80 -6.02
CA VAL A 192 -4.46 -5.24 -5.07
C VAL A 192 -5.07 -5.96 -3.86
N ALA A 193 -6.11 -5.38 -3.26
CA ALA A 193 -6.75 -5.97 -2.10
C ALA A 193 -7.54 -7.25 -2.44
N TYR A 194 -8.10 -7.33 -3.66
CA TYR A 194 -8.75 -8.54 -4.17
C TYR A 194 -7.75 -9.69 -4.28
N TYR A 195 -6.62 -9.49 -4.96
CA TYR A 195 -5.61 -10.55 -5.11
C TYR A 195 -4.98 -10.94 -3.76
N PHE A 196 -4.80 -9.98 -2.85
CA PHE A 196 -4.44 -10.26 -1.46
C PHE A 196 -5.46 -11.18 -0.78
N ALA A 197 -6.74 -10.83 -0.83
CA ALA A 197 -7.81 -11.58 -0.19
C ALA A 197 -7.97 -12.97 -0.80
N ARG A 198 -7.90 -13.10 -2.12
CA ARG A 198 -7.92 -14.37 -2.84
C ARG A 198 -6.75 -15.27 -2.42
N LYS A 199 -5.54 -14.72 -2.31
CA LYS A 199 -4.37 -15.46 -1.82
C LYS A 199 -4.60 -16.02 -0.41
N LEU A 200 -5.21 -15.25 0.49
CA LEU A 200 -5.57 -15.74 1.82
C LEU A 200 -6.66 -16.80 1.79
N ARG A 201 -7.70 -16.62 0.97
CA ARG A 201 -8.79 -17.61 0.78
C ARG A 201 -8.27 -18.95 0.26
N ASP A 202 -7.27 -18.92 -0.62
CA ASP A 202 -6.71 -20.12 -1.26
C ASP A 202 -5.73 -20.88 -0.35
N GLU A 203 -5.02 -20.19 0.54
CA GLU A 203 -3.91 -20.76 1.33
C GLU A 203 -4.24 -20.99 2.81
N LEU A 204 -5.25 -20.30 3.35
CA LEU A 204 -5.75 -20.52 4.70
C LEU A 204 -6.85 -21.61 4.69
N ASP A 205 -7.67 -21.66 5.75
CA ASP A 205 -8.78 -22.59 5.82
C ASP A 205 -9.84 -22.26 4.76
N SER A 206 -10.30 -23.27 4.03
CA SER A 206 -11.28 -23.11 2.95
C SER A 206 -12.60 -22.51 3.44
N ASP A 207 -12.94 -22.68 4.72
CA ASP A 207 -14.17 -22.15 5.32
C ASP A 207 -13.97 -20.78 6.00
N LEU A 208 -12.76 -20.21 5.99
CA LEU A 208 -12.45 -18.94 6.65
C LEU A 208 -12.94 -17.73 5.84
N PRO A 209 -13.90 -16.92 6.35
CA PRO A 209 -14.30 -15.69 5.69
C PRO A 209 -13.17 -14.65 5.69
N ILE A 210 -13.04 -13.89 4.61
CA ILE A 210 -12.10 -12.77 4.47
C ILE A 210 -12.89 -11.51 4.09
N GLY A 211 -12.80 -10.48 4.93
CA GLY A 211 -13.39 -9.16 4.73
C GLY A 211 -12.32 -8.13 4.39
N ILE A 212 -12.54 -7.31 3.36
CA ILE A 212 -11.69 -6.16 3.03
C ILE A 212 -12.47 -4.86 3.22
N ILE A 213 -11.89 -3.91 3.94
CA ILE A 213 -12.39 -2.53 4.03
C ILE A 213 -11.55 -1.68 3.10
N ASP A 214 -12.12 -1.31 1.95
CA ASP A 214 -11.51 -0.50 0.92
C ASP A 214 -11.62 0.99 1.31
N CYS A 215 -10.53 1.54 1.85
CA CYS A 215 -10.46 2.90 2.41
C CYS A 215 -9.29 3.68 1.78
N TYR A 216 -9.43 4.01 0.50
CA TYR A 216 -8.42 4.68 -0.32
C TYR A 216 -9.03 5.80 -1.15
N ILE A 217 -8.18 6.74 -1.59
CA ILE A 217 -8.60 7.79 -2.53
C ILE A 217 -7.43 8.36 -3.33
N GLY A 218 -7.58 8.36 -4.66
CA GLY A 218 -6.56 8.76 -5.62
C GLY A 218 -6.09 10.20 -5.46
N GLY A 219 -4.80 10.42 -5.70
CA GLY A 219 -4.17 11.74 -5.64
C GLY A 219 -4.02 12.30 -4.22
N THR A 220 -4.18 11.49 -3.18
CA THR A 220 -3.99 11.94 -1.80
C THR A 220 -2.56 11.77 -1.33
N SER A 221 -2.03 12.83 -0.71
CA SER A 221 -0.78 12.79 0.05
C SER A 221 -0.99 12.13 1.40
N ILE A 222 0.09 11.71 2.06
CA ILE A 222 0.02 11.12 3.39
C ILE A 222 -0.66 12.03 4.42
N SER A 223 -0.56 13.35 4.25
CA SER A 223 -1.20 14.33 5.14
C SER A 223 -2.74 14.26 5.13
N CYS A 224 -3.34 13.69 4.08
CA CYS A 224 -4.77 13.49 3.99
C CYS A 224 -5.28 12.43 4.99
N TRP A 225 -4.38 11.53 5.42
CA TRP A 225 -4.64 10.33 6.21
C TRP A 225 -4.20 10.45 7.68
N MET A 226 -3.92 11.68 8.13
CA MET A 226 -3.48 12.01 9.48
C MET A 226 -4.39 13.10 10.08
N SER A 227 -4.55 13.12 11.40
CA SER A 227 -5.26 14.23 12.06
C SER A 227 -4.47 15.54 12.00
N GLU A 228 -5.15 16.67 12.19
CA GLU A 228 -4.47 17.96 12.35
C GLU A 228 -3.56 17.98 13.58
N ASP A 229 -3.90 17.28 14.66
CA ASP A 229 -3.07 17.19 15.86
C ASP A 229 -1.74 16.46 15.56
N ALA A 230 -1.80 15.34 14.83
CA ALA A 230 -0.62 14.63 14.37
C ALA A 230 0.23 15.51 13.46
N LEU A 231 -0.38 16.16 12.45
CA LEU A 231 0.33 17.04 11.52
C LEU A 231 0.97 18.25 12.23
N ASN A 232 0.29 18.85 13.21
CA ASN A 232 0.83 19.98 13.95
C ASN A 232 2.03 19.62 14.84
N SER A 233 2.21 18.34 15.17
CA SER A 233 3.27 17.87 16.06
C SER A 233 4.66 17.81 15.42
N SER A 234 4.78 17.84 14.08
CA SER A 234 6.06 17.84 13.35
C SER A 234 6.24 19.05 12.44
N GLU A 235 7.48 19.37 12.07
CA GLU A 235 7.77 20.41 11.08
C GLU A 235 7.24 20.01 9.71
N SER A 236 7.50 18.76 9.29
CA SER A 236 6.97 18.19 8.06
C SER A 236 5.46 18.32 7.95
N GLY A 237 4.70 18.02 9.01
CA GLY A 237 3.23 18.10 8.98
C GLY A 237 2.72 19.54 8.93
N ARG A 238 3.35 20.46 9.67
CA ARG A 238 3.00 21.90 9.62
C ARG A 238 3.24 22.51 8.23
N ASP A 239 4.23 22.03 7.48
CA ASP A 239 4.46 22.50 6.11
C ASP A 239 3.30 22.14 5.16
N TYR A 240 2.69 20.96 5.30
CA TYR A 240 1.47 20.61 4.54
C TYR A 240 0.31 21.53 4.91
N LEU A 241 0.09 21.77 6.20
CA LEU A 241 -0.96 22.66 6.68
C LEU A 241 -0.76 24.10 6.18
N ALA A 242 0.46 24.64 6.26
CA ALA A 242 0.78 26.00 5.80
C ALA A 242 0.54 26.17 4.28
N ARG A 243 0.90 25.18 3.47
CA ARG A 243 0.61 25.20 2.02
C ARG A 243 -0.88 25.18 1.73
N TYR A 244 -1.63 24.36 2.46
CA TYR A 244 -3.07 24.31 2.35
C TYR A 244 -3.70 25.66 2.74
N GLU A 245 -3.31 26.23 3.88
CA GLU A 245 -3.77 27.55 4.34
C GLU A 245 -3.50 28.64 3.30
N GLN A 246 -2.30 28.64 2.70
CA GLN A 246 -1.94 29.57 1.63
C GLN A 246 -2.82 29.39 0.39
N ALA A 247 -3.15 28.15 0.01
CA ALA A 247 -3.95 27.85 -1.17
C ALA A 247 -5.43 28.30 -1.03
N VAL A 248 -5.96 28.29 0.20
CA VAL A 248 -7.36 28.67 0.49
C VAL A 248 -7.50 30.12 0.96
N ALA A 249 -6.40 30.80 1.32
CA ALA A 249 -6.43 32.14 1.90
C ALA A 249 -7.13 33.18 0.99
N GLY A 250 -8.04 33.95 1.59
CA GLY A 250 -8.68 35.10 0.95
C GLY A 250 -9.78 34.78 -0.07
N LYS A 251 -10.16 33.50 -0.22
CA LYS A 251 -11.24 33.07 -1.12
C LYS A 251 -12.57 32.88 -0.37
N THR A 252 -13.68 33.20 -1.02
CA THR A 252 -15.04 32.93 -0.52
C THR A 252 -15.53 31.55 -0.95
N GLN A 253 -16.59 31.03 -0.31
CA GLN A 253 -17.21 29.77 -0.73
C GLN A 253 -17.64 29.80 -2.21
N GLU A 254 -18.24 30.91 -2.66
CA GLU A 254 -18.64 31.09 -4.06
C GLU A 254 -17.45 31.00 -5.03
N GLN A 255 -16.27 31.49 -4.63
CA GLN A 255 -15.06 31.37 -5.44
C GLN A 255 -14.55 29.94 -5.49
N PHE A 256 -14.57 29.22 -4.38
CA PHE A 256 -14.23 27.79 -4.36
C PHE A 256 -15.17 26.98 -5.24
N ASP A 257 -16.48 27.20 -5.12
CA ASP A 257 -17.50 26.49 -5.90
C ASP A 257 -17.34 26.78 -7.40
N LEU A 258 -17.03 28.03 -7.76
CA LEU A 258 -16.76 28.42 -9.14
C LEU A 258 -15.49 27.75 -9.70
N GLU A 259 -14.36 27.89 -9.02
CA GLU A 259 -13.08 27.28 -9.44
C GLU A 259 -13.21 25.76 -9.58
N TYR A 260 -13.87 25.11 -8.62
CA TYR A 260 -14.11 23.67 -8.64
C TYR A 260 -15.03 23.28 -9.80
N SER A 261 -16.15 23.96 -10.01
CA SER A 261 -17.07 23.64 -11.10
C SER A 261 -16.46 23.84 -12.49
N GLU A 262 -15.64 24.88 -12.67
CA GLU A 262 -14.87 25.12 -13.89
C GLU A 262 -13.80 24.04 -14.12
N TRP A 263 -13.13 23.61 -13.06
CA TRP A 263 -12.20 22.49 -13.14
C TRP A 263 -12.91 21.17 -13.45
N GLN A 264 -13.99 20.84 -12.73
CA GLN A 264 -14.76 19.61 -12.90
C GLN A 264 -15.30 19.50 -14.32
N SER A 265 -15.88 20.56 -14.87
CA SER A 265 -16.36 20.59 -16.26
C SER A 265 -15.26 20.31 -17.28
N ARG A 266 -14.06 20.87 -17.08
CA ARG A 266 -12.89 20.57 -17.93
C ARG A 266 -12.42 19.12 -17.76
N SER A 267 -12.38 18.63 -16.53
CA SER A 267 -11.98 17.26 -16.19
C SER A 267 -12.94 16.23 -16.80
N ASP A 268 -14.25 16.42 -16.65
CA ASP A 268 -15.29 15.56 -17.23
C ASP A 268 -15.20 15.53 -18.76
N THR A 269 -15.02 16.69 -19.38
CA THR A 269 -14.86 16.79 -20.83
C THR A 269 -13.61 16.07 -21.31
N TRP A 270 -12.49 16.24 -20.61
CA TRP A 270 -11.23 15.56 -20.92
C TRP A 270 -11.38 14.04 -20.76
N ASN A 271 -11.90 13.57 -19.62
CA ASN A 271 -12.13 12.14 -19.34
C ASN A 271 -13.04 11.49 -20.39
N ALA A 272 -14.17 12.12 -20.72
CA ALA A 272 -15.07 11.62 -21.76
C ALA A 272 -14.38 11.53 -23.14
N SER A 273 -13.50 12.49 -23.44
CA SER A 273 -12.72 12.49 -24.68
C SER A 273 -11.69 11.36 -24.73
N ILE A 274 -10.99 11.12 -23.61
CA ILE A 274 -10.02 10.02 -23.48
C ILE A 274 -10.72 8.66 -23.56
N ALA A 275 -11.85 8.49 -22.86
CA ALA A 275 -12.63 7.26 -22.90
C ALA A 275 -13.12 6.94 -24.32
N ALA A 276 -13.71 7.91 -25.02
CA ALA A 276 -14.14 7.74 -26.40
C ALA A 276 -12.98 7.43 -27.36
N ALA A 277 -11.81 8.02 -27.13
CA ALA A 277 -10.62 7.73 -27.94
C ALA A 277 -10.12 6.30 -27.75
N ARG A 278 -10.09 5.82 -26.49
CA ARG A 278 -9.70 4.43 -26.16
C ARG A 278 -10.72 3.40 -26.64
N GLU A 279 -12.02 3.73 -26.62
CA GLU A 279 -13.05 2.87 -27.19
C GLU A 279 -12.89 2.73 -28.71
N ALA A 280 -12.53 3.82 -29.39
CA ALA A 280 -12.30 3.82 -30.83
C ALA A 280 -10.98 3.13 -31.24
N ASP A 281 -9.95 3.25 -30.41
CA ASP A 281 -8.63 2.66 -30.61
C ASP A 281 -8.05 2.21 -29.25
N PRO A 282 -8.22 0.93 -28.88
CA PRO A 282 -7.73 0.40 -27.61
C PRO A 282 -6.20 0.50 -27.45
N ASP A 283 -5.47 0.59 -28.56
CA ASP A 283 -4.00 0.67 -28.59
C ASP A 283 -3.50 2.13 -28.62
N VAL A 284 -4.39 3.12 -28.48
CA VAL A 284 -4.02 4.55 -28.54
C VAL A 284 -3.02 4.92 -27.44
N THR A 285 -1.89 5.49 -27.85
CA THR A 285 -0.84 5.88 -26.92
C THR A 285 -1.18 7.17 -26.16
N TRP A 286 -0.63 7.32 -24.95
CA TRP A 286 -0.73 8.57 -24.19
C TRP A 286 -0.18 9.81 -24.92
N ASP A 287 0.87 9.64 -25.74
CA ASP A 287 1.42 10.72 -26.57
C ASP A 287 0.36 11.23 -27.56
N THR A 288 -0.33 10.31 -28.24
CA THR A 288 -1.42 10.64 -29.17
C THR A 288 -2.58 11.32 -28.44
N LEU A 289 -3.00 10.77 -27.30
CA LEU A 289 -4.07 11.33 -26.49
C LEU A 289 -3.75 12.75 -26.01
N THR A 290 -2.54 12.97 -25.51
CA THR A 290 -2.10 14.29 -25.02
C THR A 290 -1.97 15.30 -26.15
N GLN A 291 -1.48 14.88 -27.32
CA GLN A 291 -1.40 15.75 -28.49
C GLN A 291 -2.79 16.20 -28.97
N GLN A 292 -3.79 15.31 -28.88
CA GLN A 292 -5.13 15.56 -29.39
C GLN A 292 -6.04 16.30 -28.39
N TYR A 293 -5.94 15.96 -27.10
CA TYR A 293 -6.88 16.43 -26.06
C TYR A 293 -6.22 17.31 -24.99
N GLY A 294 -4.90 17.51 -25.06
CA GLY A 294 -4.14 18.24 -24.06
C GLY A 294 -3.82 17.39 -22.82
N GLU A 295 -3.11 18.00 -21.87
CA GLU A 295 -2.76 17.35 -20.60
C GLU A 295 -4.00 17.14 -19.73
N CYS A 296 -3.92 16.11 -18.88
CA CYS A 296 -4.91 15.90 -17.82
C CYS A 296 -5.03 17.18 -17.00
N PRO A 297 -6.24 17.73 -16.79
CA PRO A 297 -6.43 18.93 -15.99
C PRO A 297 -6.24 18.58 -14.51
N TRP A 298 -4.99 18.44 -14.09
CA TRP A 298 -4.61 18.08 -12.72
C TRP A 298 -3.45 18.99 -12.28
N PRO A 299 -3.38 19.44 -11.01
CA PRO A 299 -4.28 19.09 -9.91
C PRO A 299 -5.59 19.89 -9.88
N PRO A 300 -6.61 19.37 -9.18
CA PRO A 300 -7.83 20.09 -8.83
C PRO A 300 -7.54 21.32 -7.95
N PRO A 301 -8.42 22.34 -7.97
CA PRO A 301 -8.30 23.46 -7.05
C PRO A 301 -8.47 22.98 -5.61
N MET A 302 -7.59 23.45 -4.73
CA MET A 302 -7.68 23.16 -3.30
C MET A 302 -8.81 23.97 -2.65
N THR A 303 -9.73 23.29 -1.99
CA THR A 303 -10.89 23.88 -1.29
C THR A 303 -11.03 23.29 0.12
N PRO A 304 -11.81 23.93 1.03
CA PRO A 304 -12.10 23.35 2.34
C PRO A 304 -12.91 22.05 2.32
N THR A 305 -13.58 21.75 1.21
CA THR A 305 -14.33 20.51 1.00
C THR A 305 -13.58 19.50 0.14
N SER A 306 -12.38 19.85 -0.33
CA SER A 306 -11.52 19.00 -1.13
C SER A 306 -11.15 17.73 -0.36
N GLN A 307 -11.15 16.62 -1.07
CA GLN A 307 -10.66 15.34 -0.54
C GLN A 307 -9.14 15.20 -0.55
N TRP A 308 -8.44 16.14 -1.19
CA TRP A 308 -6.99 16.21 -1.23
C TRP A 308 -6.42 17.17 -0.17
N ARG A 309 -7.28 17.74 0.67
CA ARG A 309 -6.83 18.60 1.78
C ARG A 309 -6.23 17.75 2.90
N PRO A 310 -5.24 18.27 3.65
CA PRO A 310 -4.78 17.63 4.88
C PRO A 310 -5.93 17.30 5.83
N ALA A 311 -5.87 16.12 6.45
CA ALA A 311 -6.89 15.54 7.34
C ALA A 311 -8.30 15.32 6.74
N GLY A 312 -8.52 15.57 5.44
CA GLY A 312 -9.84 15.37 4.81
C GLY A 312 -10.32 13.91 4.90
N PRO A 313 -9.68 12.97 4.19
CA PRO A 313 -9.96 11.54 4.27
C PRO A 313 -9.82 10.95 5.68
N PHE A 314 -8.91 11.46 6.51
CA PHE A 314 -8.83 11.06 7.92
C PHE A 314 -10.19 11.21 8.63
N HIS A 315 -10.82 12.37 8.55
CA HIS A 315 -12.13 12.59 9.18
C HIS A 315 -13.30 11.99 8.41
N ALA A 316 -13.26 12.11 7.08
CA ALA A 316 -14.39 11.79 6.23
C ALA A 316 -14.48 10.31 5.85
N MET A 317 -13.39 9.55 6.00
CA MET A 317 -13.31 8.14 5.65
C MET A 317 -12.81 7.30 6.82
N LEU A 318 -11.59 7.54 7.32
CA LEU A 318 -10.96 6.69 8.33
C LEU A 318 -11.71 6.71 9.67
N GLU A 319 -12.01 7.89 10.22
CA GLU A 319 -12.76 8.02 11.48
C GLU A 319 -14.18 7.44 11.40
N ARG A 320 -14.72 7.24 10.20
CA ARG A 320 -16.07 6.66 10.00
C ARG A 320 -16.08 5.15 10.21
N ILE A 321 -14.93 4.51 10.12
CA ILE A 321 -14.73 3.07 10.29
C ILE A 321 -13.93 2.71 11.54
N VAL A 322 -13.30 3.68 12.20
CA VAL A 322 -12.62 3.46 13.49
C VAL A 322 -13.65 3.25 14.61
N PRO A 323 -13.49 2.26 15.51
CA PRO A 323 -12.42 1.25 15.60
C PRO A 323 -12.90 -0.16 15.22
N TYR A 324 -13.44 -0.36 14.00
CA TYR A 324 -13.87 -1.68 13.53
C TYR A 324 -12.72 -2.69 13.68
N SER A 325 -12.90 -3.80 14.40
CA SER A 325 -11.80 -4.72 14.72
C SER A 325 -11.15 -5.29 13.44
N LEU A 326 -9.82 -5.35 13.39
CA LEU A 326 -9.04 -5.76 12.21
C LEU A 326 -7.97 -6.83 12.54
N ALA A 327 -7.56 -7.55 11.51
CA ALA A 327 -6.36 -8.37 11.45
C ALA A 327 -5.11 -7.50 11.24
N GLY A 328 -5.18 -6.49 10.36
CA GLY A 328 -4.11 -5.54 10.06
C GLY A 328 -4.47 -4.56 8.92
N PHE A 329 -3.45 -3.81 8.47
CA PHE A 329 -3.58 -2.80 7.42
C PHE A 329 -2.72 -3.14 6.19
N LEU A 330 -3.25 -2.86 5.00
CA LEU A 330 -2.50 -2.78 3.75
C LEU A 330 -2.34 -1.30 3.39
N TRP A 331 -1.15 -0.89 2.96
CA TRP A 331 -0.87 0.50 2.64
C TRP A 331 -0.11 0.65 1.33
N TYR A 332 -0.71 1.31 0.34
CA TYR A 332 -0.07 1.60 -0.93
C TYR A 332 -0.30 3.06 -1.31
N GLN A 333 0.70 3.88 -0.98
CA GLN A 333 0.69 5.32 -1.17
C GLN A 333 2.13 5.87 -1.17
N GLY A 334 2.31 7.02 -1.79
CA GLY A 334 3.51 7.85 -1.69
C GLY A 334 3.74 8.73 -2.90
N GLU A 335 3.06 8.45 -4.01
CA GLU A 335 3.28 9.09 -5.30
C GLU A 335 2.99 10.60 -5.24
N GLU A 336 1.92 11.02 -4.55
CA GLU A 336 1.59 12.45 -4.38
C GLU A 336 2.60 13.19 -3.48
N ASP A 337 3.41 12.45 -2.71
CA ASP A 337 4.43 13.00 -1.81
C ASP A 337 5.82 13.13 -2.48
N GLU A 338 6.00 12.74 -3.75
CA GLU A 338 7.28 12.85 -4.47
C GLU A 338 7.93 14.25 -4.36
N PRO A 339 7.21 15.37 -4.61
CA PRO A 339 7.79 16.71 -4.49
C PRO A 339 8.30 17.05 -3.08
N TYR A 340 7.87 16.29 -2.07
CA TYR A 340 8.14 16.49 -0.65
C TYR A 340 8.69 15.22 0.03
N CYS A 341 9.33 14.35 -0.76
CA CYS A 341 9.80 13.03 -0.32
C CYS A 341 10.68 13.04 0.93
N GLY A 342 11.39 14.16 1.21
CA GLY A 342 12.19 14.34 2.43
C GLY A 342 11.37 14.31 3.73
N SER A 343 10.09 14.67 3.68
CA SER A 343 9.16 14.63 4.83
C SER A 343 8.49 13.26 5.00
N TYR A 344 8.49 12.42 3.98
CA TYR A 344 7.67 11.21 3.93
C TYR A 344 8.03 10.20 5.01
N ARG A 345 9.33 10.02 5.31
CA ARG A 345 9.81 9.08 6.33
C ARG A 345 9.23 9.38 7.72
N GLU A 346 9.28 10.65 8.11
CA GLU A 346 8.74 11.10 9.40
C GLU A 346 7.22 10.91 9.44
N LEU A 347 6.52 11.40 8.41
CA LEU A 347 5.05 11.35 8.35
C LEU A 347 4.51 9.91 8.28
N LEU A 348 5.20 8.99 7.58
CA LEU A 348 4.83 7.58 7.52
C LEU A 348 4.91 6.92 8.89
N GLY A 349 5.99 7.14 9.64
CA GLY A 349 6.12 6.63 11.00
C GLY A 349 5.05 7.21 11.94
N MET A 350 4.75 8.51 11.82
CA MET A 350 3.70 9.17 12.60
C MET A 350 2.31 8.62 12.29
N MET A 351 1.97 8.45 11.01
CA MET A 351 0.67 7.93 10.58
C MET A 351 0.45 6.49 11.05
N ILE A 352 1.45 5.62 10.93
CA ILE A 352 1.38 4.24 11.46
C ILE A 352 1.13 4.25 12.98
N GLY A 353 1.82 5.12 13.71
CA GLY A 353 1.62 5.29 15.16
C GLY A 353 0.21 5.78 15.51
N GLU A 354 -0.30 6.77 14.78
CA GLU A 354 -1.64 7.32 14.96
C GLU A 354 -2.73 6.27 14.68
N TRP A 355 -2.63 5.54 13.57
CA TRP A 355 -3.59 4.50 13.23
C TRP A 355 -3.59 3.39 14.29
N ARG A 356 -2.44 2.91 14.76
CA ARG A 356 -2.39 1.94 15.87
C ARG A 356 -3.03 2.48 17.15
N ALA A 357 -2.88 3.77 17.45
CA ALA A 357 -3.52 4.40 18.61
C ALA A 357 -5.05 4.45 18.48
N LEU A 358 -5.58 4.74 17.29
CA LEU A 358 -7.03 4.74 17.01
C LEU A 358 -7.67 3.37 17.28
N TRP A 359 -6.97 2.28 16.95
CA TRP A 359 -7.40 0.91 17.25
C TRP A 359 -6.99 0.41 18.64
N SER A 360 -6.11 1.14 19.33
CA SER A 360 -5.52 0.73 20.62
C SER A 360 -4.84 -0.66 20.54
N GLU A 361 -4.24 -0.97 19.40
CA GLU A 361 -3.61 -2.26 19.11
C GLU A 361 -2.39 -2.05 18.20
N SER A 362 -1.31 -2.81 18.43
CA SER A 362 -0.13 -2.83 17.56
C SER A 362 -0.38 -3.70 16.32
N LEU A 363 -1.38 -3.32 15.53
CA LEU A 363 -1.80 -4.06 14.35
C LEU A 363 -0.67 -4.12 13.30
N PRO A 364 -0.55 -5.24 12.56
CA PRO A 364 0.36 -5.35 11.44
C PRO A 364 0.10 -4.31 10.37
N PHE A 365 1.17 -3.78 9.78
CA PHE A 365 1.12 -2.87 8.63
C PHE A 365 1.91 -3.50 7.48
N LEU A 366 1.26 -3.78 6.36
CA LEU A 366 1.93 -4.26 5.14
C LEU A 366 1.94 -3.14 4.10
N ILE A 367 3.14 -2.63 3.84
CA ILE A 367 3.40 -1.54 2.91
C ILE A 367 3.75 -2.11 1.53
N VAL A 368 3.16 -1.54 0.49
CA VAL A 368 3.61 -1.72 -0.88
C VAL A 368 4.66 -0.65 -1.15
N GLN A 369 5.93 -1.05 -1.27
CA GLN A 369 6.97 -0.11 -1.73
C GLN A 369 6.59 0.38 -3.13
N LEU A 370 6.83 1.65 -3.48
CA LEU A 370 6.51 2.15 -4.81
C LEU A 370 7.33 1.40 -5.88
N PRO A 371 6.72 1.07 -7.04
CA PRO A 371 7.42 0.44 -8.15
C PRO A 371 8.39 1.44 -8.82
N GLN A 372 9.06 1.03 -9.89
CA GLN A 372 9.77 2.01 -10.72
C GLN A 372 8.78 2.88 -11.50
N TRP A 373 9.06 4.18 -11.60
CA TRP A 373 8.31 5.10 -12.43
C TRP A 373 9.13 6.36 -12.73
N ILE A 374 8.92 6.94 -13.91
CA ILE A 374 9.33 8.31 -14.23
C ILE A 374 8.37 8.88 -15.28
N ASP A 375 8.09 10.18 -15.17
CA ASP A 375 7.43 10.92 -16.24
C ASP A 375 8.38 11.11 -17.44
N LYS A 376 7.87 10.86 -18.66
CA LYS A 376 8.68 10.93 -19.88
C LYS A 376 9.27 12.32 -20.13
N LYS A 377 8.55 13.40 -19.81
CA LYS A 377 9.07 14.76 -20.02
C LYS A 377 10.17 15.09 -19.03
N VAL A 378 10.08 14.56 -17.81
CA VAL A 378 11.16 14.66 -16.82
C VAL A 378 12.40 13.90 -17.30
N ASP A 379 12.24 12.66 -17.77
CA ASP A 379 13.36 11.84 -18.27
C ASP A 379 14.03 12.45 -19.51
N GLU A 380 13.24 12.92 -20.49
CA GLU A 380 13.73 13.56 -21.72
C GLU A 380 14.26 14.99 -21.52
N GLY A 381 13.93 15.63 -20.39
CA GLY A 381 14.23 17.02 -20.07
C GLY A 381 15.49 17.20 -19.22
N ASP A 382 15.30 17.60 -17.96
CA ASP A 382 16.39 17.88 -16.99
C ASP A 382 17.03 16.59 -16.42
N GLY A 383 16.49 15.42 -16.77
CA GLY A 383 16.90 14.11 -16.28
C GLY A 383 16.25 13.74 -14.95
N ASP A 384 16.46 12.48 -14.52
CA ASP A 384 15.90 11.92 -13.28
C ASP A 384 16.33 12.72 -12.02
N PRO A 385 15.40 13.37 -11.31
CA PRO A 385 15.70 14.14 -10.10
C PRO A 385 16.00 13.25 -8.88
N MET A 386 15.78 11.93 -8.99
CA MET A 386 16.01 10.93 -7.95
C MET A 386 15.24 11.22 -6.64
N LEU A 387 14.03 11.77 -6.74
CA LEU A 387 13.11 11.95 -5.61
C LEU A 387 12.37 10.65 -5.28
N TRP A 388 11.91 9.92 -6.29
CA TRP A 388 11.24 8.63 -6.16
C TRP A 388 11.98 7.57 -5.31
N PRO A 389 13.30 7.33 -5.48
CA PRO A 389 14.03 6.40 -4.62
C PRO A 389 14.07 6.80 -3.14
N VAL A 390 13.92 8.09 -2.80
CA VAL A 390 13.84 8.56 -1.41
C VAL A 390 12.56 8.08 -0.75
N LEU A 391 11.43 8.09 -1.47
CA LEU A 391 10.16 7.51 -1.00
C LEU A 391 10.29 6.00 -0.76
N ARG A 392 10.87 5.27 -1.73
CA ARG A 392 11.07 3.82 -1.60
C ARG A 392 11.95 3.45 -0.40
N GLU A 393 12.99 4.23 -0.16
CA GLU A 393 13.82 4.08 1.04
C GLU A 393 13.02 4.36 2.31
N ALA A 394 12.23 5.43 2.37
CA ALA A 394 11.39 5.71 3.53
C ALA A 394 10.41 4.57 3.85
N GLN A 395 9.80 3.95 2.82
CA GLN A 395 8.91 2.79 2.98
C GLN A 395 9.65 1.54 3.47
N TRP A 396 10.86 1.29 2.95
CA TRP A 396 11.69 0.18 3.42
C TRP A 396 12.17 0.40 4.85
N ASP A 397 12.62 1.61 5.17
CA ASP A 397 13.11 1.97 6.50
C ASP A 397 12.01 1.83 7.56
N ALA A 398 10.76 2.18 7.23
CA ALA A 398 9.63 1.93 8.13
C ALA A 398 9.48 0.43 8.48
N ALA A 399 9.62 -0.46 7.49
CA ALA A 399 9.56 -1.91 7.71
C ALA A 399 10.79 -2.49 8.43
N GLN A 400 11.91 -1.77 8.47
CA GLN A 400 13.11 -2.19 9.21
C GLN A 400 13.15 -1.63 10.64
N SER A 401 12.51 -0.48 10.89
CA SER A 401 12.66 0.28 12.13
C SER A 401 11.42 0.29 13.03
N ILE A 402 10.26 -0.11 12.51
CA ILE A 402 9.00 -0.12 13.25
C ILE A 402 8.52 -1.56 13.40
N ASP A 403 8.33 -2.00 14.64
CA ASP A 403 7.83 -3.34 14.94
C ASP A 403 6.50 -3.64 14.22
N ASN A 404 6.36 -4.87 13.73
CA ASN A 404 5.16 -5.36 13.06
C ASN A 404 4.76 -4.53 11.82
N VAL A 405 5.74 -3.90 11.17
CA VAL A 405 5.62 -3.27 9.85
C VAL A 405 6.45 -4.07 8.87
N PHE A 406 5.89 -4.36 7.70
CA PHE A 406 6.54 -5.12 6.65
C PHE A 406 6.36 -4.39 5.32
N ALA A 407 7.33 -4.51 4.41
CA ALA A 407 7.22 -3.92 3.08
C ALA A 407 7.49 -4.99 2.02
N ILE A 408 6.63 -5.06 1.00
CA ILE A 408 6.91 -5.85 -0.20
C ILE A 408 7.67 -5.00 -1.21
N CYS A 409 8.63 -5.60 -1.93
CA CYS A 409 9.31 -4.96 -3.03
C CYS A 409 8.46 -5.08 -4.31
N THR A 410 8.29 -3.98 -5.04
CA THR A 410 7.58 -3.96 -6.33
C THR A 410 8.38 -3.22 -7.42
N MET A 411 9.70 -3.12 -7.24
CA MET A 411 10.61 -2.50 -8.21
C MET A 411 10.46 -3.02 -9.64
N ASP A 412 9.96 -4.24 -9.79
CA ASP A 412 9.71 -4.95 -11.03
C ASP A 412 8.28 -4.78 -11.60
N CYS A 413 7.38 -4.10 -10.90
CA CYS A 413 5.96 -3.91 -11.27
C CYS A 413 5.67 -2.49 -11.81
N GLY A 414 6.69 -1.76 -12.27
CA GLY A 414 6.56 -0.39 -12.77
C GLY A 414 6.19 -0.32 -14.26
N GLU A 415 5.82 0.87 -14.73
CA GLU A 415 5.64 1.14 -16.17
C GLU A 415 6.23 2.51 -16.53
N TYR A 416 6.93 2.60 -17.66
CA TYR A 416 7.52 3.87 -18.09
C TYR A 416 6.41 4.85 -18.45
N ASN A 417 6.50 6.07 -17.93
CA ASN A 417 5.53 7.13 -18.21
C ASN A 417 4.07 6.76 -17.85
N ASN A 418 3.86 5.72 -17.04
CA ASN A 418 2.56 5.37 -16.49
C ASN A 418 2.68 5.16 -14.98
N ILE A 419 2.15 6.10 -14.21
CA ILE A 419 2.22 6.04 -12.74
C ILE A 419 1.28 5.00 -12.15
N HIS A 420 0.32 4.52 -12.94
CA HIS A 420 -0.67 3.52 -12.57
C HIS A 420 -0.42 2.24 -13.36
N PRO A 421 0.64 1.47 -13.03
CA PRO A 421 0.90 0.21 -13.72
C PRO A 421 -0.30 -0.74 -13.58
N VAL A 422 -0.65 -1.46 -14.64
CA VAL A 422 -1.87 -2.27 -14.68
C VAL A 422 -1.73 -3.64 -14.01
N ASP A 423 -0.50 -4.12 -13.81
CA ASP A 423 -0.22 -5.29 -12.97
C ASP A 423 -0.51 -4.97 -11.50
N LYS A 424 -1.67 -5.42 -11.04
CA LYS A 424 -2.07 -5.41 -9.62
C LYS A 424 -2.09 -6.80 -8.98
N ARG A 425 -1.92 -7.85 -9.78
CA ARG A 425 -1.86 -9.24 -9.29
C ARG A 425 -0.58 -9.45 -8.51
N THR A 426 0.57 -9.08 -9.07
CA THR A 426 1.86 -9.31 -8.42
C THR A 426 1.97 -8.61 -7.06
N PRO A 427 1.63 -7.31 -6.90
CA PRO A 427 1.64 -6.67 -5.58
C PRO A 427 0.63 -7.29 -4.61
N GLY A 428 -0.58 -7.62 -5.05
CA GLY A 428 -1.61 -8.21 -4.19
C GLY A 428 -1.23 -9.61 -3.68
N GLU A 429 -0.71 -10.47 -4.55
CA GLU A 429 -0.22 -11.80 -4.15
C GLU A 429 0.98 -11.71 -3.21
N ARG A 430 1.94 -10.79 -3.46
CA ARG A 430 3.08 -10.57 -2.56
C ARG A 430 2.65 -10.07 -1.19
N LEU A 431 1.65 -9.21 -1.10
CA LEU A 431 1.06 -8.83 0.19
C LEU A 431 0.46 -10.05 0.89
N GLY A 432 -0.25 -10.90 0.14
CA GLY A 432 -0.87 -12.12 0.67
C GLY A 432 0.19 -13.08 1.24
N GLU A 433 1.23 -13.33 0.46
CA GLU A 433 2.39 -14.14 0.87
C GLU A 433 3.09 -13.57 2.10
N CYS A 434 3.25 -12.24 2.16
CA CYS A 434 3.80 -11.55 3.31
C CYS A 434 2.93 -11.76 4.55
N ALA A 435 1.60 -11.63 4.46
CA ALA A 435 0.69 -11.90 5.57
C ALA A 435 0.73 -13.39 6.00
N LEU A 436 0.68 -14.33 5.05
CA LEU A 436 0.79 -15.78 5.32
C LEU A 436 2.05 -16.10 6.13
N ARG A 437 3.19 -15.53 5.74
CA ARG A 437 4.45 -15.74 6.45
C ARG A 437 4.50 -15.04 7.81
N GLN A 438 4.29 -13.72 7.83
CA GLN A 438 4.59 -12.88 8.98
C GLN A 438 3.51 -12.98 10.07
N ILE A 439 2.26 -13.15 9.66
CA ILE A 439 1.10 -13.05 10.55
C ILE A 439 0.53 -14.44 10.84
N TYR A 440 0.42 -15.29 9.82
CA TYR A 440 -0.16 -16.64 9.95
C TYR A 440 0.89 -17.75 10.14
N GLY A 441 2.17 -17.40 10.27
CA GLY A 441 3.24 -18.32 10.67
C GLY A 441 3.67 -19.33 9.60
N MET A 442 3.29 -19.13 8.33
CA MET A 442 3.67 -19.99 7.21
C MET A 442 5.11 -19.72 6.75
N SER A 443 6.06 -20.08 7.59
CA SER A 443 7.51 -19.81 7.46
C SER A 443 8.19 -20.32 6.16
N ARG A 444 7.50 -21.14 5.35
CA ARG A 444 8.01 -21.63 4.06
C ARG A 444 7.68 -20.71 2.88
N VAL A 445 6.73 -19.80 3.04
CA VAL A 445 6.38 -18.83 1.98
C VAL A 445 7.57 -17.88 1.77
N PRO A 446 8.13 -17.81 0.55
CA PRO A 446 9.23 -16.92 0.25
C PRO A 446 8.72 -15.49 0.06
N VAL A 447 9.17 -14.55 0.89
CA VAL A 447 8.73 -13.14 0.82
C VAL A 447 9.89 -12.16 0.76
N TYR A 448 11.12 -12.66 0.84
CA TYR A 448 12.33 -11.86 0.83
C TYR A 448 13.08 -12.03 -0.48
N GLY A 449 13.32 -10.91 -1.17
CA GLY A 449 14.31 -10.83 -2.24
C GLY A 449 15.74 -10.78 -1.68
N PRO A 450 16.77 -10.77 -2.54
CA PRO A 450 18.16 -10.62 -2.11
C PRO A 450 18.34 -9.38 -1.23
N THR A 451 18.90 -9.56 -0.03
CA THR A 451 19.15 -8.48 0.94
C THR A 451 20.63 -8.46 1.30
N VAL A 452 21.25 -7.29 1.33
CA VAL A 452 22.65 -7.18 1.71
C VAL A 452 22.84 -7.60 3.18
N LEU A 453 23.81 -8.48 3.40
CA LEU A 453 24.30 -8.89 4.71
C LEU A 453 25.52 -8.07 5.14
N GLY A 454 26.35 -7.66 4.18
CA GLY A 454 27.56 -6.90 4.42
C GLY A 454 28.42 -6.76 3.17
N PHE A 455 29.59 -6.15 3.33
CA PHE A 455 30.51 -5.90 2.22
C PHE A 455 31.99 -6.05 2.61
N ARG A 456 32.87 -6.11 1.61
CA ARG A 456 34.32 -5.99 1.73
C ARG A 456 34.89 -5.13 0.62
N CYS A 457 35.80 -4.22 0.95
CA CYS A 457 36.57 -3.46 -0.02
C CYS A 457 37.98 -4.04 -0.11
N ASP A 458 38.49 -4.24 -1.33
CA ASP A 458 39.88 -4.64 -1.56
C ASP A 458 40.79 -3.44 -1.87
N GLU A 459 42.11 -3.63 -1.78
CA GLU A 459 43.12 -2.61 -2.07
C GLU A 459 43.06 -2.09 -3.53
N GLY A 460 42.39 -2.82 -4.42
CA GLY A 460 42.18 -2.46 -5.82
C GLY A 460 40.90 -1.66 -6.07
N GLY A 461 40.17 -1.27 -5.04
CA GLY A 461 38.93 -0.49 -5.15
C GLY A 461 37.71 -1.31 -5.55
N ARG A 462 37.77 -2.64 -5.47
CA ARG A 462 36.62 -3.52 -5.72
C ARG A 462 35.82 -3.68 -4.44
N VAL A 463 34.49 -3.58 -4.57
CA VAL A 463 33.54 -3.79 -3.47
C VAL A 463 32.87 -5.14 -3.68
N ARG A 464 32.99 -6.04 -2.71
CA ARG A 464 32.31 -7.33 -2.71
C ARG A 464 31.16 -7.28 -1.72
N LEU A 465 29.93 -7.44 -2.22
CA LEU A 465 28.71 -7.52 -1.44
C LEU A 465 28.34 -8.97 -1.17
N PHE A 466 27.84 -9.25 0.03
CA PHE A 466 27.28 -10.53 0.44
C PHE A 466 25.79 -10.37 0.65
N PHE A 467 24.98 -11.27 0.10
CA PHE A 467 23.53 -11.22 0.19
C PHE A 467 22.97 -12.44 0.92
N ARG A 468 21.95 -12.23 1.75
CA ARG A 468 21.00 -13.28 2.18
C ARG A 468 19.84 -13.38 1.18
N TYR A 469 19.11 -14.49 1.24
CA TYR A 469 17.96 -14.77 0.36
C TYR A 469 18.30 -14.72 -1.15
N ALA A 470 19.53 -15.11 -1.48
CA ALA A 470 20.12 -14.95 -2.80
C ALA A 470 20.31 -16.28 -3.55
N HIS A 471 19.52 -17.32 -3.21
CA HIS A 471 19.52 -18.55 -3.99
C HIS A 471 19.12 -18.24 -5.45
N GLY A 472 19.96 -18.67 -6.39
CA GLY A 472 19.82 -18.34 -7.81
C GLY A 472 19.89 -16.85 -8.12
N LEU A 473 20.74 -16.11 -7.39
CA LEU A 473 20.96 -14.69 -7.64
C LEU A 473 21.26 -14.42 -9.11
N HIS A 474 20.45 -13.59 -9.75
CA HIS A 474 20.65 -13.23 -11.15
C HIS A 474 20.07 -11.85 -11.45
N PHE A 475 20.59 -11.21 -12.49
CA PHE A 475 19.94 -10.07 -13.10
C PHE A 475 18.90 -10.59 -14.11
N SER A 476 17.61 -10.38 -13.83
CA SER A 476 16.54 -10.56 -14.82
C SER A 476 15.99 -9.20 -15.20
N GLY A 477 15.61 -9.02 -16.47
CA GLY A 477 15.06 -7.77 -16.95
C GLY A 477 16.07 -6.62 -17.00
N THR A 478 16.09 -5.88 -18.10
CA THR A 478 16.10 -4.42 -17.94
C THR A 478 14.69 -4.01 -17.49
N THR A 479 14.43 -2.73 -17.23
CA THR A 479 13.16 -2.13 -16.74
C THR A 479 11.85 -2.97 -16.84
N PRO A 480 10.94 -2.91 -15.85
CA PRO A 480 9.67 -3.67 -15.78
C PRO A 480 8.84 -3.82 -17.07
N ASP A 481 8.81 -2.80 -17.91
CA ASP A 481 8.09 -2.75 -19.19
C ASP A 481 8.87 -3.36 -20.37
N SER A 482 10.13 -3.74 -20.15
CA SER A 482 11.00 -4.38 -21.14
C SER A 482 10.92 -5.91 -21.08
N PHE A 483 9.98 -6.47 -20.31
CA PHE A 483 9.61 -7.90 -20.29
C PHE A 483 9.07 -8.33 -21.66
N GLY A 484 9.96 -8.53 -22.62
CA GLY A 484 9.58 -8.68 -24.02
C GLY A 484 10.72 -8.42 -24.98
N ASP A 485 11.54 -7.41 -24.66
CA ASP A 485 12.67 -6.95 -25.47
C ASP A 485 13.72 -8.07 -25.63
N GLU A 486 13.96 -8.50 -26.88
CA GLU A 486 14.98 -9.51 -27.19
C GLU A 486 16.39 -9.04 -26.77
N PHE A 487 16.66 -7.74 -26.81
CA PHE A 487 17.92 -7.19 -26.35
C PHE A 487 18.08 -7.39 -24.84
N ALA A 488 17.05 -7.03 -24.05
CA ALA A 488 17.03 -7.26 -22.60
C ALA A 488 17.23 -8.74 -22.23
N LYS A 489 16.56 -9.64 -22.96
CA LYS A 489 16.70 -11.11 -22.81
C LYS A 489 18.08 -11.63 -23.19
N SER A 490 18.80 -10.93 -24.07
CA SER A 490 20.17 -11.30 -24.48
C SER A 490 21.26 -10.89 -23.48
N LEU A 491 20.95 -10.04 -22.49
CA LEU A 491 21.96 -9.53 -21.55
C LEU A 491 22.42 -10.62 -20.56
N PRO A 492 23.72 -10.72 -20.25
CA PRO A 492 24.23 -11.79 -19.37
C PRO A 492 23.66 -11.75 -17.95
N SER A 493 22.96 -12.80 -17.53
CA SER A 493 22.28 -12.85 -16.22
C SER A 493 23.21 -12.72 -15.00
N LEU A 494 24.52 -12.96 -15.18
CA LEU A 494 25.51 -12.92 -14.10
C LEU A 494 26.43 -11.69 -14.15
N VAL A 495 26.46 -10.94 -15.26
CA VAL A 495 27.37 -9.79 -15.41
C VAL A 495 26.63 -8.63 -16.07
N ARG A 496 26.74 -7.45 -15.47
CA ARG A 496 26.18 -6.21 -16.02
C ARG A 496 27.25 -5.14 -16.19
N LEU A 497 27.17 -4.48 -17.34
CA LEU A 497 27.95 -3.27 -17.64
C LEU A 497 27.47 -2.11 -16.75
N PRO A 498 28.31 -1.08 -16.51
CA PRO A 498 28.01 0.02 -15.60
C PRO A 498 26.62 0.63 -15.76
N GLU A 499 26.25 1.01 -16.98
CA GLU A 499 24.97 1.68 -17.26
C GLU A 499 23.75 0.75 -17.18
N ARG A 500 23.95 -0.55 -16.92
CA ARG A 500 22.90 -1.58 -16.88
C ARG A 500 22.91 -2.41 -15.59
N SER A 501 23.80 -2.09 -14.64
CA SER A 501 23.94 -2.84 -13.39
C SER A 501 23.00 -2.36 -12.28
N GLY A 502 22.56 -1.09 -12.35
CA GLY A 502 21.87 -0.42 -11.26
C GLY A 502 22.76 -0.09 -10.07
N PHE A 503 24.05 -0.43 -10.10
CA PHE A 503 25.02 -0.16 -9.05
C PHE A 503 25.85 1.07 -9.37
N GLU A 504 25.97 1.97 -8.39
CA GLU A 504 26.82 3.15 -8.47
C GLU A 504 27.75 3.21 -7.25
N LEU A 505 29.01 3.59 -7.48
CA LEU A 505 30.03 3.79 -6.45
C LEU A 505 30.40 5.28 -6.40
N ALA A 506 30.70 5.81 -5.21
CA ALA A 506 31.23 7.16 -5.05
C ALA A 506 32.50 7.15 -4.20
N GLY A 507 33.43 8.05 -4.53
CA GLY A 507 34.63 8.33 -3.75
C GLY A 507 34.38 9.42 -2.72
N ALA A 508 35.45 9.91 -2.09
CA ALA A 508 35.38 10.98 -1.09
C ALA A 508 34.83 12.31 -1.62
N ASP A 509 34.71 12.47 -2.95
CA ASP A 509 34.07 13.60 -3.61
C ASP A 509 32.53 13.54 -3.60
N GLY A 510 31.96 12.39 -3.22
CA GLY A 510 30.51 12.16 -3.17
C GLY A 510 29.86 12.01 -4.54
N VAL A 511 30.62 11.93 -5.63
CA VAL A 511 30.08 11.81 -6.99
C VAL A 511 29.87 10.34 -7.33
N PHE A 512 28.61 9.95 -7.56
CA PHE A 512 28.25 8.58 -7.93
C PHE A 512 28.55 8.30 -9.40
N HIS A 513 29.22 7.17 -9.64
CA HIS A 513 29.55 6.66 -10.96
C HIS A 513 29.03 5.23 -11.13
N PRO A 514 28.38 4.92 -12.27
CA PRO A 514 27.96 3.56 -12.59
C PRO A 514 29.13 2.56 -12.49
N ALA A 515 28.84 1.37 -12.00
CA ALA A 515 29.82 0.32 -11.72
C ALA A 515 29.49 -0.99 -12.43
N TYR A 516 30.52 -1.68 -12.90
CA TYR A 516 30.37 -3.07 -13.33
C TYR A 516 29.86 -3.89 -12.16
N ALA A 517 28.97 -4.85 -12.42
CA ALA A 517 28.52 -5.80 -11.43
C ALA A 517 28.67 -7.23 -11.95
N ALA A 518 29.30 -8.09 -11.18
CA ALA A 518 29.45 -9.51 -11.50
C ALA A 518 29.01 -10.37 -10.32
N ILE A 519 28.05 -11.26 -10.56
CA ILE A 519 27.57 -12.26 -9.61
C ILE A 519 28.54 -13.44 -9.64
N PHE A 520 29.01 -13.84 -8.46
CA PHE A 520 29.74 -15.07 -8.24
C PHE A 520 28.80 -16.05 -7.55
N VAL A 521 28.46 -17.14 -8.24
CA VAL A 521 27.63 -18.22 -7.70
C VAL A 521 28.56 -19.14 -6.94
N ASP A 522 28.42 -19.20 -5.61
CA ASP A 522 29.03 -20.25 -4.82
C ASP A 522 28.40 -21.59 -5.24
N CYS A 523 29.17 -22.38 -5.98
CA CYS A 523 28.80 -23.74 -6.40
C CYS A 523 29.64 -24.78 -5.64
N ASP A 524 29.06 -25.99 -5.57
CA ASP A 524 29.61 -27.20 -4.98
C ASP A 524 30.99 -27.56 -5.56
N ILE A 525 31.89 -28.06 -4.71
CA ILE A 525 33.34 -28.11 -4.96
C ILE A 525 33.78 -29.22 -5.93
N ASP A 526 32.91 -30.18 -6.25
CA ASP A 526 33.27 -31.33 -7.08
C ASP A 526 33.59 -30.93 -8.55
N ASP A 527 33.05 -29.81 -9.04
CA ASP A 527 33.27 -29.33 -10.42
C ASP A 527 34.48 -28.40 -10.59
N LEU A 528 35.10 -27.91 -9.51
CA LEU A 528 36.33 -27.11 -9.60
C LEU A 528 37.61 -27.97 -9.55
N VAL A 529 37.53 -29.24 -9.15
CA VAL A 529 38.70 -30.08 -8.80
C VAL A 529 39.36 -30.80 -9.99
N ASN A 530 38.93 -30.58 -11.23
CA ASN A 530 39.88 -30.73 -12.36
C ASN A 530 40.91 -29.58 -12.43
N ALA A 531 40.82 -28.56 -11.58
CA ALA A 531 41.89 -27.61 -11.30
C ALA A 531 41.85 -27.09 -9.86
N LYS A 532 42.31 -27.93 -8.92
CA LYS A 532 42.80 -27.63 -7.55
C LYS A 532 42.68 -26.16 -7.10
N VAL A 533 41.56 -25.81 -6.48
CA VAL A 533 41.44 -24.67 -5.57
C VAL A 533 41.12 -25.20 -4.18
N ASN A 534 41.91 -24.79 -3.18
CA ASN A 534 41.59 -25.01 -1.78
C ASN A 534 40.47 -24.04 -1.39
N VAL A 535 39.27 -24.55 -1.13
CA VAL A 535 38.25 -23.81 -0.37
C VAL A 535 38.73 -23.80 1.06
N VAL A 536 39.27 -22.66 1.49
CA VAL A 536 39.48 -22.35 2.90
C VAL A 536 38.26 -21.59 3.36
N ASP A 537 37.58 -22.15 4.36
CA ASP A 537 36.56 -21.51 5.19
C ASP A 537 36.85 -20.02 5.37
N TYR A 538 36.00 -19.16 4.81
CA TYR A 538 35.97 -17.75 5.17
C TYR A 538 34.53 -17.25 5.27
N ASN A 539 34.06 -17.23 6.52
CA ASN A 539 33.14 -16.27 7.13
C ASN A 539 31.62 -16.46 6.91
N ALA A 540 31.12 -17.66 7.18
CA ALA A 540 29.78 -17.81 7.76
C ALA A 540 29.78 -17.58 9.30
N THR A 541 30.92 -17.76 9.97
CA THR A 541 31.06 -17.63 11.43
C THR A 541 31.22 -16.21 11.95
N GLU A 542 31.63 -15.24 11.12
CA GLU A 542 31.83 -13.84 11.54
C GLU A 542 30.51 -13.04 11.56
N PHE A 543 29.48 -13.54 10.88
CA PHE A 543 28.11 -12.98 10.87
C PHE A 543 27.09 -13.89 11.58
N GLY A 544 27.54 -14.91 12.34
CA GLY A 544 26.67 -15.78 13.13
C GLY A 544 25.77 -16.77 12.35
N ILE A 545 26.06 -17.04 11.07
CA ILE A 545 25.18 -17.85 10.20
C ILE A 545 25.68 -19.31 10.12
N PRO A 546 24.82 -20.33 10.30
CA PRO A 546 25.22 -21.73 10.15
C PRO A 546 25.71 -22.07 8.73
N ILE A 547 26.79 -22.85 8.65
CA ILE A 547 27.56 -23.26 7.46
C ILE A 547 26.73 -24.03 6.39
N ASN A 548 25.46 -24.34 6.67
CA ASN A 548 24.55 -25.04 5.76
C ASN A 548 23.59 -24.12 4.97
N SER A 549 23.80 -22.80 4.95
CA SER A 549 22.92 -21.88 4.23
C SER A 549 23.20 -21.92 2.72
N ARG A 550 22.34 -22.63 1.98
CA ARG A 550 22.30 -22.66 0.50
C ARG A 550 21.91 -21.30 -0.13
N SER A 551 22.15 -20.17 0.54
CA SER A 551 21.40 -18.92 0.34
C SER A 551 22.24 -17.65 0.30
N ILE A 552 23.58 -17.76 0.25
CA ILE A 552 24.48 -16.61 0.13
C ILE A 552 24.84 -16.41 -1.34
N GLY A 553 24.63 -15.19 -1.84
CA GLY A 553 25.06 -14.77 -3.16
C GLY A 553 26.07 -13.63 -3.04
N THR A 554 27.09 -13.62 -3.90
CA THR A 554 28.13 -12.60 -3.87
C THR A 554 28.10 -11.76 -5.14
N ILE A 555 28.17 -10.44 -5.01
CA ILE A 555 28.36 -9.52 -6.15
C ILE A 555 29.65 -8.74 -5.96
N THR A 556 30.49 -8.70 -7.00
CA THR A 556 31.64 -7.79 -7.03
C THR A 556 31.34 -6.59 -7.92
N LEU A 557 31.61 -5.41 -7.38
CA LEU A 557 31.44 -4.12 -8.02
C LEU A 557 32.80 -3.47 -8.26
N ALA A 558 32.95 -2.78 -9.40
CA ALA A 558 34.13 -2.00 -9.69
C ALA A 558 33.83 -0.90 -10.72
N THR A 559 34.53 0.23 -10.62
CA THR A 559 34.58 1.22 -11.68
C THR A 559 35.93 1.94 -11.67
N PRO A 560 36.62 2.09 -12.82
CA PRO A 560 37.91 2.78 -12.86
C PRO A 560 37.80 4.27 -12.48
N LYS A 561 36.60 4.84 -12.50
CA LYS A 561 36.34 6.22 -12.08
C LYS A 561 36.43 6.41 -10.56
N VAL A 562 36.25 5.33 -9.78
CA VAL A 562 36.24 5.35 -8.31
C VAL A 562 37.18 4.26 -7.79
N PRO A 563 38.50 4.53 -7.78
CA PRO A 563 39.49 3.55 -7.31
C PRO A 563 39.49 3.36 -5.79
N GLN A 564 38.85 4.26 -5.04
CA GLN A 564 38.71 4.21 -3.59
C GLN A 564 37.25 4.52 -3.21
N PRO A 565 36.36 3.52 -3.31
CA PRO A 565 34.94 3.71 -3.01
C PRO A 565 34.73 3.88 -1.50
N VAL A 566 33.96 4.90 -1.14
CA VAL A 566 33.56 5.20 0.25
C VAL A 566 32.05 5.12 0.43
N MET A 567 31.26 5.19 -0.65
CA MET A 567 29.81 4.99 -0.63
C MET A 567 29.38 4.14 -1.82
N MET A 568 28.26 3.45 -1.69
CA MET A 568 27.59 2.83 -2.82
C MET A 568 26.07 2.97 -2.75
N ARG A 569 25.41 2.81 -3.90
CA ARG A 569 23.96 2.70 -3.98
C ARG A 569 23.52 1.73 -5.08
N TYR A 570 22.37 1.09 -4.87
CA TYR A 570 21.76 0.15 -5.79
C TYR A 570 20.33 0.59 -6.12
N ALA A 571 19.97 0.53 -7.41
CA ALA A 571 18.66 0.88 -7.95
C ALA A 571 18.14 2.25 -7.47
N TRP A 572 19.05 3.25 -7.42
CA TRP A 572 18.79 4.59 -6.90
C TRP A 572 18.34 5.60 -7.98
N ARG A 573 17.59 5.11 -8.98
CA ARG A 573 16.95 5.92 -10.02
C ARG A 573 15.45 5.74 -9.94
N SER A 574 14.69 6.76 -10.32
CA SER A 574 13.23 6.68 -10.41
C SER A 574 12.83 5.63 -11.44
N TRP A 575 13.52 5.65 -12.59
CA TRP A 575 13.43 4.65 -13.64
C TRP A 575 14.81 4.28 -14.16
N GLY A 576 15.08 2.98 -14.35
CA GLY A 576 16.33 2.58 -14.97
C GLY A 576 16.73 1.13 -14.72
N PRO A 577 18.03 0.82 -14.80
CA PRO A 577 18.48 -0.56 -14.70
C PRO A 577 18.30 -1.16 -13.29
N ALA A 578 18.00 -2.47 -13.32
CA ALA A 578 18.16 -3.51 -12.29
C ALA A 578 16.94 -3.88 -11.43
N PRO A 579 16.50 -5.13 -11.57
CA PRO A 579 15.83 -5.89 -10.54
C PRO A 579 16.65 -7.17 -10.31
N LEU A 580 17.67 -7.08 -9.47
CA LEU A 580 18.41 -8.25 -8.99
C LEU A 580 17.41 -9.21 -8.32
N PHE A 581 17.29 -10.45 -8.81
CA PHE A 581 16.32 -11.43 -8.33
C PHE A 581 16.98 -12.63 -7.69
N ASN A 582 16.20 -13.32 -6.85
CA ASN A 582 16.43 -14.73 -6.52
C ASN A 582 15.53 -15.65 -7.36
N ASP A 583 15.68 -16.96 -7.19
CA ASP A 583 14.89 -17.96 -7.93
C ASP A 583 13.38 -17.95 -7.60
N ASN A 584 12.99 -17.34 -6.48
CA ASN A 584 11.58 -17.13 -6.14
C ASN A 584 10.99 -15.94 -6.90
N LYS A 585 11.74 -15.33 -7.84
CA LYS A 585 11.34 -14.15 -8.61
C LYS A 585 11.03 -12.94 -7.74
N LEU A 586 11.70 -12.83 -6.58
CA LEU A 586 11.59 -11.68 -5.69
C LEU A 586 12.76 -10.72 -5.92
N PRO A 587 12.50 -9.43 -6.22
CA PRO A 587 13.54 -8.46 -6.48
C PRO A 587 14.19 -7.98 -5.18
N ALA A 588 15.46 -7.58 -5.27
CA ALA A 588 16.16 -6.87 -4.21
C ALA A 588 15.58 -5.47 -4.04
N HIS A 589 15.44 -5.01 -2.79
CA HIS A 589 15.08 -3.63 -2.50
C HIS A 589 16.24 -2.67 -2.90
N PRO A 590 15.94 -1.41 -3.24
CA PRO A 590 16.97 -0.37 -3.35
C PRO A 590 17.67 -0.14 -2.00
N PHE A 591 18.96 0.17 -2.02
CA PHE A 591 19.73 0.45 -0.81
C PHE A 591 20.94 1.36 -1.07
N LYS A 592 21.45 1.99 -0.01
CA LYS A 592 22.72 2.71 0.05
C LYS A 592 23.58 2.12 1.17
N LEU A 593 24.90 2.15 1.01
CA LEU A 593 25.84 1.73 2.06
C LEU A 593 26.98 2.74 2.18
N ASP A 594 27.36 3.05 3.41
CA ASP A 594 28.64 3.65 3.73
C ASP A 594 29.70 2.54 3.76
N LEU A 595 30.70 2.67 2.89
CA LEU A 595 31.76 1.68 2.73
C LEU A 595 32.96 1.93 3.65
N THR A 596 32.92 3.02 4.43
CA THR A 596 33.92 3.35 5.47
C THR A 596 33.53 2.80 6.83
N ASP A 597 32.23 2.52 7.02
CA ASP A 597 31.73 1.91 8.23
C ASP A 597 31.99 0.40 8.20
N HIS A 598 33.09 -0.02 8.82
CA HIS A 598 33.39 -1.44 9.03
C HIS A 598 32.61 -2.03 10.22
N THR A 599 31.70 -1.26 10.81
CA THR A 599 30.92 -1.56 12.00
C THR A 599 29.43 -1.33 11.75
N ASP A 600 28.83 -2.12 10.86
CA ASP A 600 27.38 -2.33 10.87
C ASP A 600 27.07 -3.75 10.38
N SER A 601 27.36 -4.71 11.25
CA SER A 601 26.89 -6.10 11.15
C SER A 601 25.85 -6.41 12.22
N ASP A 602 25.08 -5.41 12.67
CA ASP A 602 24.04 -5.57 13.69
C ASP A 602 22.67 -6.01 13.11
N TYR A 603 22.59 -6.35 11.82
CA TYR A 603 21.42 -7.01 11.22
C TYR A 603 21.38 -8.52 11.45
N ALA A 604 21.69 -8.95 12.68
CA ALA A 604 21.67 -10.34 13.12
C ALA A 604 20.72 -10.53 14.31
N GLU A 605 19.41 -10.42 14.06
CA GLU A 605 18.39 -11.25 14.69
C GLU A 605 17.43 -11.82 13.64
#